data_AF-A0A836SKS1-F1
#
_entry.id   AF-A0A836SKS1-F1
#
_cell.length_a   1.000
_cell.length_b   1.000
_cell.length_c   1.000
_cell.angle_alpha   90.00
_cell.angle_beta   90.00
_cell.angle_gamma   90.00
#
_symmetry.space_group_name_H-M   'P 1'
#
loop_
_entity.id
_entity.type
_entity.pdbx_description
1 polymer ?
#
loop_
_entity_poly.entity_id
_entity_poly.type
_entity_poly.pdbx_seq_one_letter_code
_entity_poly.pdbx_strand_id
1 'polypeptide(L)'
;MLVENSLDGYFKLEEWIRSILQQLPEAFYTPYFEGQQKIPFIAESTGPYSQTFLRIMDGIDSLFIPYMINAMMQDRKNRKANMKTDKRDAIDLAKKGRTGSLVGFHPYKFMPSEVESIRTMARYRSRLVKERTAWYQRLSSALIFNGVTLTTSYEREKGNKKDSPFTERAGFWHSRGGVNLLYDLMGLNGKVTKSDLHNLGEYAGLSPKESEIHLNGFLNIPYVVLENVVYSTLLHTKKLDKDIDHLEDQIDHLFETYYPREREITLSCPSLSTVGGAVIFGESGPAEYLSQKFKHVDQYLRYSQLGLGKQITGGKLIGVETPPGNKRLGYIYRIAAKSVMRNKSPEFNELQTWALSLQRRTNYLKASAGLARRICRMWYFAITKEELCSLDKYEFHAVRKTREKEIVKVTDLMKGINLEEKLTLEEAMQLGNWVDAIGRSIGQTTVYMLNPDFKEALSSTQVEEVFKDDKSGKSIAYHLKRGGVHTLDILIGKVVTDTLLLIPQIGKVNKEKIITRLLKNQYIFDITDKSYQEKRYTTQYDNVPLGKSPEVVPSESEVPY
;
A
#
# COMPACT_ATOMS: atom_id res chain seq x y z
N MET A 1 11.62 48.92 4.47
CA MET A 1 10.26 49.40 4.25
C MET A 1 9.32 48.57 5.11
N LEU A 2 8.49 49.22 5.93
CA LEU A 2 7.36 48.54 6.57
C LEU A 2 6.18 48.70 5.62
N VAL A 3 5.59 47.58 5.23
CA VAL A 3 4.47 47.55 4.29
C VAL A 3 3.28 47.00 5.05
N GLU A 4 2.14 47.67 4.95
CA GLU A 4 0.91 47.15 5.52
C GLU A 4 0.55 45.82 4.83
N ASN A 5 0.02 44.85 5.60
CA ASN A 5 -0.44 43.58 5.04
C ASN A 5 -1.81 43.77 4.35
N SER A 6 -1.84 44.62 3.32
CA SER A 6 -3.00 45.03 2.55
C SER A 6 -2.67 45.05 1.06
N LEU A 7 -3.70 45.11 0.20
CA LEU A 7 -3.52 45.25 -1.24
C LEU A 7 -2.83 46.57 -1.60
N ASP A 8 -3.19 47.66 -0.91
CA ASP A 8 -2.51 48.95 -1.03
C ASP A 8 -1.03 48.86 -0.63
N GLY A 9 -0.73 48.15 0.46
CA GLY A 9 0.65 47.85 0.85
C GLY A 9 1.42 47.10 -0.25
N TYR A 10 0.81 46.07 -0.86
CA TYR A 10 1.42 45.38 -1.99
C TYR A 10 1.73 46.33 -3.15
N PHE A 11 0.78 47.17 -3.58
CA PHE A 11 1.01 48.09 -4.69
C PHE A 11 2.13 49.09 -4.38
N LYS A 12 2.18 49.63 -3.15
CA LYS A 12 3.29 50.49 -2.71
C LYS A 12 4.63 49.77 -2.75
N LEU A 13 4.67 48.48 -2.38
CA LEU A 13 5.88 47.66 -2.48
C LEU A 13 6.28 47.43 -3.93
N GLU A 14 5.33 47.08 -4.80
CA GLU A 14 5.57 46.85 -6.21
C GLU A 14 6.08 48.13 -6.89
N GLU A 15 5.41 49.26 -6.67
CA GLU A 15 5.80 50.59 -7.19
C GLU A 15 7.21 50.97 -6.73
N TRP A 16 7.51 50.78 -5.44
CA TRP A 16 8.85 51.02 -4.91
C TRP A 16 9.90 50.15 -5.58
N ILE A 17 9.65 48.85 -5.80
CA ILE A 17 10.60 47.99 -6.51
C ILE A 17 10.74 48.38 -7.98
N ARG A 18 9.64 48.72 -8.66
CA ARG A 18 9.67 49.19 -10.05
C ARG A 18 10.53 50.44 -10.18
N SER A 19 10.39 51.40 -9.26
CA SER A 19 11.23 52.61 -9.25
C SER A 19 12.71 52.33 -8.99
N ILE A 20 13.04 51.29 -8.21
CA ILE A 20 14.44 50.84 -8.03
C ILE A 20 14.96 50.17 -9.30
N LEU A 21 14.17 49.29 -9.91
CA LEU A 21 14.56 48.59 -11.13
C LEU A 21 14.82 49.55 -12.28
N GLN A 22 14.00 50.60 -12.42
CA GLN A 22 14.18 51.64 -13.45
C GLN A 22 15.46 52.47 -13.27
N GLN A 23 16.09 52.45 -12.09
CA GLN A 23 17.40 53.08 -11.89
C GLN A 23 18.57 52.21 -12.40
N LEU A 24 18.31 50.97 -12.79
CA LEU A 24 19.31 50.06 -13.35
C LEU A 24 19.33 50.16 -14.89
N PRO A 25 20.40 49.68 -15.56
CA PRO A 25 20.45 49.63 -17.02
C PRO A 25 19.24 48.90 -17.61
N GLU A 26 18.73 49.38 -18.74
CA GLU A 26 17.53 48.84 -19.41
C GLU A 26 17.61 47.32 -19.64
N ALA A 27 18.74 46.84 -20.14
CA ALA A 27 18.99 45.41 -20.33
C ALA A 27 18.81 44.56 -19.05
N PHE A 28 18.88 45.17 -17.86
CA PHE A 28 18.66 44.49 -16.59
C PHE A 28 17.19 44.45 -16.17
N TYR A 29 16.44 45.55 -16.29
CA TYR A 29 15.06 45.59 -15.77
C TYR A 29 14.01 45.13 -16.80
N THR A 30 14.28 45.27 -18.10
CA THR A 30 13.33 44.90 -19.17
C THR A 30 12.82 43.47 -19.03
N PRO A 31 13.65 42.44 -18.75
CA PRO A 31 13.17 41.07 -18.56
C PRO A 31 12.16 40.92 -17.42
N TYR A 32 12.24 41.75 -16.36
CA TYR A 32 11.28 41.69 -15.25
C TYR A 32 9.95 42.35 -15.62
N PHE A 33 9.98 43.46 -16.37
CA PHE A 33 8.76 44.18 -16.76
C PHE A 33 8.02 43.48 -17.90
N GLU A 34 8.74 42.78 -18.78
CA GLU A 34 8.16 41.93 -19.83
C GLU A 34 7.72 40.55 -19.29
N GLY A 35 7.91 40.27 -18.00
CA GLY A 35 7.53 39.00 -17.38
C GLY A 35 8.42 37.80 -17.72
N GLN A 36 9.56 38.02 -18.41
CA GLN A 36 10.56 37.00 -18.72
C GLN A 36 11.33 36.53 -17.47
N GLN A 37 11.47 37.41 -16.47
CA GLN A 37 12.07 37.12 -15.16
C GLN A 37 11.14 37.56 -14.03
N LYS A 38 11.22 36.85 -12.90
CA LYS A 38 10.46 37.17 -11.68
C LYS A 38 11.40 37.27 -10.48
N ILE A 39 11.10 38.19 -9.56
CA ILE A 39 11.88 38.42 -8.35
C ILE A 39 11.49 37.38 -7.29
N PRO A 40 12.43 36.56 -6.77
CA PRO A 40 12.14 35.62 -5.69
C PRO A 40 11.66 36.34 -4.43
N PHE A 41 10.41 36.13 -4.04
CA PHE A 41 9.88 36.56 -2.75
C PHE A 41 9.88 35.38 -1.79
N ILE A 42 10.72 35.38 -0.75
CA ILE A 42 10.89 34.22 0.12
C ILE A 42 10.39 34.54 1.52
N ALA A 43 9.44 33.75 1.99
CA ALA A 43 8.91 33.84 3.34
C ALA A 43 9.09 32.51 4.09
N GLU A 44 9.64 32.59 5.30
CA GLU A 44 9.51 31.53 6.30
C GLU A 44 8.07 31.58 6.82
N SER A 45 7.25 30.59 6.47
CA SER A 45 5.85 30.58 6.92
C SER A 45 5.72 29.78 8.21
N THR A 46 5.30 30.48 9.26
CA THR A 46 4.91 29.92 10.56
C THR A 46 3.39 30.00 10.79
N GLY A 47 2.60 30.56 9.87
CA GLY A 47 1.16 30.70 10.05
C GLY A 47 0.37 31.22 8.81
N PRO A 48 -0.98 31.24 8.90
CA PRO A 48 -1.89 31.54 7.79
C PRO A 48 -1.85 33.00 7.31
N TYR A 49 -1.36 33.94 8.13
CA TYR A 49 -1.30 35.37 7.81
C TYR A 49 -0.42 35.72 6.60
N SER A 50 0.58 34.87 6.30
CA SER A 50 1.43 35.06 5.10
C SER A 50 0.75 34.63 3.80
N GLN A 51 -0.35 33.85 3.87
CA GLN A 51 -1.00 33.32 2.67
C GLN A 51 -1.67 34.41 1.83
N THR A 52 -2.33 35.38 2.46
CA THR A 52 -2.94 36.51 1.74
C THR A 52 -1.89 37.27 0.94
N PHE A 53 -0.76 37.58 1.57
CA PHE A 53 0.33 38.29 0.93
C PHE A 53 0.97 37.46 -0.20
N LEU A 54 1.17 36.16 0.02
CA LEU A 54 1.67 35.25 -1.01
C LEU A 54 0.69 35.14 -2.19
N ARG A 55 -0.64 35.20 -1.99
CA ARG A 55 -1.63 35.16 -3.09
C ARG A 55 -1.45 36.34 -4.02
N ILE A 56 -1.27 37.53 -3.44
CA ILE A 56 -1.06 38.73 -4.23
C ILE A 56 0.27 38.60 -5.02
N MET A 57 1.30 38.04 -4.39
CA MET A 57 2.61 37.78 -5.01
C MET A 57 2.59 36.70 -6.12
N ASP A 58 1.64 35.75 -6.12
CA ASP A 58 1.52 34.70 -7.13
C ASP A 58 0.64 35.10 -8.33
N GLY A 59 0.10 36.33 -8.34
CA GLY A 59 -0.73 36.84 -9.43
C GLY A 59 -0.03 36.77 -10.81
N ILE A 60 -0.84 36.66 -11.87
CA ILE A 60 -0.36 36.50 -13.26
C ILE A 60 0.61 37.63 -13.65
N ASP A 61 0.28 38.87 -13.30
CA ASP A 61 1.08 40.07 -13.59
C ASP A 61 2.09 40.43 -12.48
N SER A 62 2.26 39.55 -11.49
CA SER A 62 3.16 39.81 -10.39
C SER A 62 4.62 39.77 -10.86
N LEU A 63 5.35 40.83 -10.49
CA LEU A 63 6.80 40.95 -10.60
C LEU A 63 7.53 39.86 -9.79
N PHE A 64 6.83 39.18 -8.88
CA PHE A 64 7.40 38.27 -7.91
C PHE A 64 7.11 36.80 -8.22
N ILE A 65 8.01 35.94 -7.73
CA ILE A 65 7.79 34.50 -7.65
C ILE A 65 7.89 34.08 -6.17
N PRO A 66 6.76 33.76 -5.52
CA PRO A 66 6.76 33.47 -4.09
C PRO A 66 7.37 32.10 -3.79
N TYR A 67 8.10 32.01 -2.69
CA TYR A 67 8.64 30.80 -2.10
C TYR A 67 8.26 30.74 -0.64
N MET A 68 7.56 29.67 -0.25
CA MET A 68 7.19 29.43 1.14
C MET A 68 8.08 28.34 1.72
N ILE A 69 8.88 28.70 2.72
CA ILE A 69 9.86 27.80 3.33
C ILE A 69 9.40 27.40 4.72
N ASN A 70 9.45 26.09 5.00
CA ASN A 70 9.22 25.58 6.34
C ASN A 70 10.42 25.95 7.23
N ALA A 71 10.14 26.62 8.35
CA ALA A 71 11.12 26.96 9.39
C ALA A 71 12.04 25.79 9.80
N MET A 72 11.50 24.56 9.82
CA MET A 72 12.25 23.35 10.18
C MET A 72 13.26 22.91 9.12
N MET A 73 13.10 23.35 7.86
CA MET A 73 14.00 23.04 6.75
C MET A 73 15.18 24.01 6.64
N GLN A 74 15.18 25.09 7.41
CA GLN A 74 16.38 25.90 7.54
C GLN A 74 17.43 25.11 8.34
N ASP A 75 18.63 25.04 7.77
CA ASP A 75 19.71 24.17 8.26
C ASP A 75 20.08 24.51 9.71
N ARG A 76 19.61 23.68 10.65
CA ARG A 76 19.87 23.82 12.09
C ARG A 76 21.27 23.34 12.46
N LYS A 77 21.92 22.54 11.61
CA LYS A 77 23.13 21.77 11.97
C LYS A 77 24.40 22.63 12.07
N ASN A 78 24.44 23.79 11.43
CA ASN A 78 25.61 24.68 11.43
C ASN A 78 25.41 25.99 12.20
N ARG A 79 24.25 26.19 12.82
CA ARG A 79 24.00 27.39 13.63
C ARG A 79 24.59 27.17 15.02
N LYS A 80 25.87 27.57 15.21
CA LYS A 80 26.38 27.91 16.54
C LYS A 80 25.33 28.74 17.27
N ALA A 81 25.22 28.62 18.59
CA ALA A 81 24.24 29.24 19.50
C ALA A 81 24.10 30.79 19.45
N ASN A 82 24.54 31.43 18.38
CA ASN A 82 24.23 32.81 18.05
C ASN A 82 22.72 32.95 17.81
N MET A 83 22.10 33.81 18.62
CA MET A 83 20.66 34.11 18.61
C MET A 83 20.07 34.11 17.19
N LYS A 84 19.10 33.20 16.96
CA LYS A 84 18.16 33.28 15.84
C LYS A 84 17.47 34.65 15.94
N THR A 85 17.58 35.46 14.90
CA THR A 85 16.80 36.70 14.77
C THR A 85 16.13 36.70 13.42
N ASP A 86 14.87 37.14 13.36
CA ASP A 86 14.08 37.17 12.13
C ASP A 86 14.82 37.95 11.02
N LYS A 87 15.58 38.99 11.40
CA LYS A 87 16.43 39.77 10.50
C LYS A 87 17.52 38.91 9.82
N ARG A 88 18.20 38.03 10.57
CA ARG A 88 19.26 37.17 10.01
C ARG A 88 18.68 36.09 9.11
N ASP A 89 17.54 35.51 9.49
CA ASP A 89 16.85 34.52 8.67
C ASP A 89 16.36 35.14 7.36
N ALA A 90 15.76 36.33 7.40
CA ALA A 90 15.36 37.06 6.19
C ALA A 90 16.55 37.34 5.25
N ILE A 91 17.70 37.74 5.79
CA ILE A 91 18.93 37.97 4.99
C ILE A 91 19.44 36.65 4.37
N ASP A 92 19.47 35.56 5.13
CA ASP A 92 19.91 34.25 4.65
C ASP A 92 18.99 33.74 3.52
N LEU A 93 17.68 33.87 3.71
CA LEU A 93 16.69 33.53 2.69
C LEU A 93 16.84 34.39 1.43
N ALA A 94 16.96 35.71 1.58
CA ALA A 94 17.17 36.61 0.45
C ALA A 94 18.44 36.25 -0.34
N LYS A 95 19.54 35.90 0.35
CA LYS A 95 20.78 35.42 -0.29
C LYS A 95 20.52 34.13 -1.08
N LYS A 96 19.85 33.14 -0.48
CA LYS A 96 19.51 31.87 -1.16
C LYS A 96 18.64 32.07 -2.40
N GLY A 97 17.68 33.00 -2.33
CA GLY A 97 16.87 33.41 -3.47
C GLY A 97 17.70 33.98 -4.60
N ARG A 98 18.53 34.97 -4.27
CA ARG A 98 19.41 35.63 -5.23
C ARG A 98 20.39 34.66 -5.90
N THR A 99 20.96 33.71 -5.16
CA THR A 99 21.96 32.77 -5.71
C THR A 99 21.33 31.56 -6.42
N GLY A 100 20.00 31.50 -6.54
CA GLY A 100 19.31 30.32 -7.06
C GLY A 100 19.53 29.06 -6.19
N SER A 101 20.08 29.21 -4.98
CA SER A 101 20.39 28.12 -4.05
C SER A 101 19.15 27.62 -3.30
N LEU A 102 17.96 28.00 -3.76
CA LEU A 102 16.68 27.41 -3.38
C LEU A 102 16.48 25.99 -3.95
N VAL A 103 17.55 25.28 -4.30
CA VAL A 103 17.51 23.93 -4.86
C VAL A 103 16.78 23.00 -3.89
N GLY A 104 15.60 22.52 -4.30
CA GLY A 104 14.70 21.69 -3.48
C GLY A 104 13.52 22.44 -2.85
N PHE A 105 13.48 23.76 -2.92
CA PHE A 105 12.30 24.57 -2.63
C PHE A 105 11.58 24.90 -3.93
N HIS A 106 10.28 24.58 -3.99
CA HIS A 106 9.45 24.89 -5.14
C HIS A 106 8.78 26.26 -4.93
N PRO A 107 8.59 27.04 -6.01
CA PRO A 107 7.73 28.20 -5.97
C PRO A 107 6.38 27.83 -5.35
N TYR A 108 5.90 28.66 -4.45
CA TYR A 108 4.58 28.51 -3.87
C TYR A 108 3.56 28.99 -4.88
N LYS A 109 3.07 28.07 -5.72
CA LYS A 109 1.92 28.35 -6.57
C LYS A 109 0.62 28.02 -5.84
N PHE A 110 -0.30 28.98 -5.80
CA PHE A 110 -1.68 28.71 -5.43
C PHE A 110 -2.30 27.83 -6.49
N MET A 111 -3.23 26.99 -6.06
CA MET A 111 -3.99 26.20 -7.03
C MET A 111 -5.13 27.06 -7.57
N PRO A 112 -5.69 26.71 -8.74
CA PRO A 112 -6.91 27.34 -9.24
C PRO A 112 -8.00 27.35 -8.17
N SER A 113 -8.84 28.37 -8.20
CA SER A 113 -9.82 28.64 -7.13
C SER A 113 -10.79 27.47 -6.90
N GLU A 114 -11.09 26.76 -7.97
CA GLU A 114 -11.97 25.60 -8.05
C GLU A 114 -11.32 24.40 -7.36
N VAL A 115 -10.03 24.15 -7.63
CA VAL A 115 -9.23 23.09 -6.96
C VAL A 115 -9.08 23.40 -5.47
N GLU A 116 -8.87 24.66 -5.12
CA GLU A 116 -8.79 25.07 -3.72
C GLU A 116 -10.13 24.92 -2.98
N SER A 117 -11.24 25.16 -3.68
CA SER A 117 -12.59 24.93 -3.16
C SER A 117 -12.81 23.44 -2.89
N ILE A 118 -12.52 22.57 -3.87
CA ILE A 118 -12.56 21.10 -3.71
C ILE A 118 -11.69 20.66 -2.52
N ARG A 119 -10.44 21.14 -2.44
CA ARG A 119 -9.52 20.84 -1.33
C ARG A 119 -10.10 21.26 0.01
N THR A 120 -10.66 22.46 0.09
CA THR A 120 -11.17 23.04 1.34
C THR A 120 -12.40 22.28 1.81
N MET A 121 -13.33 21.97 0.90
CA MET A 121 -14.52 21.18 1.20
C MET A 121 -14.16 19.76 1.62
N ALA A 122 -13.24 19.09 0.91
CA ALA A 122 -12.79 17.74 1.27
C ALA A 122 -12.10 17.69 2.65
N ARG A 123 -11.35 18.74 3.01
CA ARG A 123 -10.77 18.91 4.35
C ARG A 123 -11.83 19.17 5.41
N TYR A 124 -12.83 19.99 5.12
CA TYR A 124 -13.94 20.27 6.03
C TYR A 124 -14.79 19.02 6.26
N ARG A 125 -15.13 18.26 5.21
CA ARG A 125 -15.77 16.95 5.30
C ARG A 125 -14.98 16.00 6.19
N SER A 126 -13.65 15.96 6.05
CA SER A 126 -12.78 15.14 6.92
C SER A 126 -12.86 15.54 8.40
N ARG A 127 -13.05 16.85 8.68
CA ARG A 127 -13.27 17.35 10.04
C ARG A 127 -14.63 16.90 10.57
N LEU A 128 -15.71 17.02 9.79
CA LEU A 128 -17.04 16.55 10.20
C LEU A 128 -17.07 15.04 10.45
N VAL A 129 -16.42 14.24 9.61
CA VAL A 129 -16.31 12.79 9.84
C VAL A 129 -15.54 12.47 11.12
N LYS A 130 -14.46 13.21 11.41
CA LYS A 130 -13.72 13.06 12.66
C LYS A 130 -14.58 13.43 13.86
N GLU A 131 -15.35 14.51 13.77
CA GLU A 131 -16.27 14.96 14.81
C GLU A 131 -17.38 13.94 15.06
N ARG A 132 -18.06 13.48 14.00
CA ARG A 132 -19.04 12.40 14.06
C ARG A 132 -18.45 11.16 14.72
N THR A 133 -17.23 10.77 14.32
CA THR A 133 -16.56 9.60 14.91
C THR A 133 -16.29 9.78 16.39
N ALA A 134 -15.86 10.98 16.81
CA ALA A 134 -15.62 11.28 18.22
C ALA A 134 -16.91 11.21 19.05
N TRP A 135 -18.05 11.65 18.51
CA TRP A 135 -19.34 11.54 19.18
C TRP A 135 -19.78 10.09 19.41
N TYR A 136 -19.67 9.24 18.39
CA TYR A 136 -19.95 7.82 18.56
C TYR A 136 -18.98 7.13 19.54
N GLN A 137 -17.71 7.52 19.57
CA GLN A 137 -16.76 7.01 20.56
C GLN A 137 -17.17 7.41 21.98
N ARG A 138 -17.58 8.66 22.20
CA ARG A 138 -18.12 9.11 23.51
C ARG A 138 -19.37 8.33 23.89
N LEU A 139 -20.29 8.13 22.94
CA LEU A 139 -21.48 7.31 23.15
C LEU A 139 -21.11 5.89 23.55
N SER A 140 -20.19 5.26 22.81
CA SER A 140 -19.70 3.92 23.14
C SER A 140 -19.10 3.88 24.55
N SER A 141 -18.29 4.86 24.94
CA SER A 141 -17.73 4.94 26.30
C SER A 141 -18.81 5.09 27.37
N ALA A 142 -19.84 5.92 27.12
CA ALA A 142 -20.97 6.09 28.03
C ALA A 142 -21.79 4.79 28.18
N LEU A 143 -22.03 4.07 27.08
CA LEU A 143 -22.74 2.79 27.10
C LEU A 143 -21.94 1.71 27.85
N ILE A 144 -20.62 1.65 27.65
CA ILE A 144 -19.73 0.73 28.38
C ILE A 144 -19.74 1.02 29.88
N PHE A 145 -19.69 2.30 30.26
CA PHE A 145 -19.76 2.70 31.67
C PHE A 145 -21.05 2.20 32.34
N ASN A 146 -22.15 2.13 31.59
CA ASN A 146 -23.43 1.59 32.06
C ASN A 146 -23.58 0.07 31.84
N GLY A 147 -22.51 -0.66 31.57
CA GLY A 147 -22.53 -2.13 31.49
C GLY A 147 -22.97 -2.71 30.14
N VAL A 148 -23.05 -1.90 29.07
CA VAL A 148 -23.28 -2.41 27.71
C VAL A 148 -21.94 -2.83 27.11
N THR A 149 -21.76 -4.12 26.86
CA THR A 149 -20.47 -4.73 26.49
C THR A 149 -20.42 -5.22 25.05
N LEU A 150 -21.01 -4.47 24.12
CA LEU A 150 -20.85 -4.73 22.68
C LEU A 150 -19.41 -4.50 22.18
N THR A 151 -18.56 -3.88 23.00
CA THR A 151 -17.12 -3.78 22.74
C THR A 151 -16.37 -4.98 23.26
N THR A 152 -15.83 -5.77 22.33
CA THR A 152 -14.76 -6.77 22.53
C THR A 152 -14.97 -7.69 23.74
N SER A 153 -16.05 -8.48 23.74
CA SER A 153 -16.16 -9.64 24.61
C SER A 153 -15.29 -10.79 24.08
N TYR A 154 -14.27 -11.18 24.85
CA TYR A 154 -13.47 -12.36 24.59
C TYR A 154 -14.32 -13.62 24.80
N GLU A 155 -14.79 -14.24 23.72
CA GLU A 155 -14.96 -15.70 23.70
C GLU A 155 -14.11 -16.25 22.55
N ARG A 156 -12.88 -16.62 22.89
CA ARG A 156 -12.13 -17.62 22.11
C ARG A 156 -12.81 -18.95 22.38
N GLU A 157 -13.78 -19.34 21.55
CA GLU A 157 -14.12 -20.75 21.48
C GLU A 157 -12.85 -21.52 21.06
N LYS A 158 -12.52 -22.52 21.87
CA LYS A 158 -11.36 -23.38 21.71
C LYS A 158 -11.41 -24.08 20.34
N GLY A 159 -10.70 -23.56 19.35
CA GLY A 159 -10.20 -24.38 18.24
C GLY A 159 -10.41 -23.89 16.81
N ASN A 160 -11.37 -23.01 16.53
CA ASN A 160 -11.63 -22.57 15.15
C ASN A 160 -11.09 -21.16 14.87
N LYS A 161 -9.95 -21.09 14.18
CA LYS A 161 -9.27 -19.85 13.72
C LYS A 161 -9.89 -19.21 12.47
N LYS A 162 -11.17 -19.48 12.20
CA LYS A 162 -11.97 -18.93 11.08
C LYS A 162 -13.36 -18.77 11.69
N ASP A 163 -13.91 -17.58 11.89
CA ASP A 163 -14.14 -16.52 10.92
C ASP A 163 -14.20 -15.12 11.56
N SER A 164 -13.89 -14.10 10.75
CA SER A 164 -13.96 -12.65 10.99
C SER A 164 -13.21 -12.06 12.22
N PRO A 165 -12.23 -11.15 12.00
CA PRO A 165 -11.61 -10.43 13.11
C PRO A 165 -12.60 -9.43 13.74
N PHE A 166 -12.79 -9.57 15.07
CA PHE A 166 -13.24 -8.64 16.14
C PHE A 166 -13.35 -7.13 15.87
N THR A 167 -12.66 -6.60 14.86
CA THR A 167 -12.77 -5.23 14.34
C THR A 167 -14.16 -4.79 13.90
N GLU A 168 -15.11 -5.70 13.62
CA GLU A 168 -16.45 -5.35 13.13
C GLU A 168 -17.37 -4.74 14.21
N ARG A 169 -17.21 -5.10 15.49
CA ARG A 169 -18.11 -4.63 16.56
C ARG A 169 -17.75 -3.26 17.15
N ALA A 170 -16.49 -2.82 17.05
CA ALA A 170 -16.09 -1.47 17.48
C ALA A 170 -16.77 -0.35 16.65
N GLY A 171 -17.23 -0.69 15.44
CA GLY A 171 -18.02 0.18 14.58
C GLY A 171 -19.54 -0.01 14.72
N PHE A 172 -20.03 -0.89 15.60
CA PHE A 172 -21.45 -1.28 15.62
C PHE A 172 -22.37 -0.08 15.85
N TRP A 173 -22.02 0.81 16.79
CA TRP A 173 -22.80 2.01 17.07
C TRP A 173 -22.87 3.00 15.90
N HIS A 174 -21.92 2.91 14.96
CA HIS A 174 -21.92 3.68 13.72
C HIS A 174 -22.72 3.00 12.60
N SER A 175 -23.08 1.73 12.77
CA SER A 175 -23.81 0.97 11.77
C SER A 175 -25.30 1.28 11.85
N ARG A 176 -26.02 1.03 10.74
CA ARG A 176 -27.48 1.14 10.71
C ARG A 176 -28.14 0.26 11.78
N GLY A 177 -27.61 -0.94 12.02
CA GLY A 177 -28.11 -1.84 13.06
C GLY A 177 -27.98 -1.25 14.46
N GLY A 178 -26.80 -0.71 14.81
CA GLY A 178 -26.59 -0.07 16.11
C GLY A 178 -27.40 1.19 16.31
N VAL A 179 -27.56 2.02 15.27
CA VAL A 179 -28.41 3.22 15.33
C VAL A 179 -29.88 2.85 15.52
N ASN A 180 -30.39 1.87 14.77
CA ASN A 180 -31.77 1.39 14.90
C ASN A 180 -32.04 0.81 16.28
N LEU A 181 -31.13 -0.03 16.80
CA LEU A 181 -31.22 -0.58 18.16
C LEU A 181 -31.42 0.53 19.18
N LEU A 182 -30.61 1.60 19.11
CA LEU A 182 -30.70 2.71 20.07
C LEU A 182 -31.99 3.52 19.93
N TYR A 183 -32.54 3.69 18.71
CA TYR A 183 -33.84 4.33 18.52
C TYR A 183 -34.98 3.47 19.08
N ASP A 184 -34.97 2.16 18.83
CA ASP A 184 -35.99 1.24 19.34
C ASP A 184 -35.95 1.15 20.86
N LEU A 185 -34.74 1.10 21.44
CA LEU A 185 -34.54 1.21 22.89
C LEU A 185 -35.18 2.49 23.45
N MET A 186 -35.11 3.59 22.71
CA MET A 186 -35.71 4.86 23.13
C MET A 186 -37.24 4.85 23.07
N GLY A 187 -37.81 4.12 22.10
CA GLY A 187 -39.25 3.89 22.01
C GLY A 187 -39.84 3.14 23.21
N LEU A 188 -39.03 2.43 23.99
CA LEU A 188 -39.45 1.67 25.18
C LEU A 188 -39.66 2.54 26.43
N ASN A 189 -39.41 3.87 26.37
CA ASN A 189 -39.66 4.83 27.46
C ASN A 189 -39.10 4.41 28.83
N GLY A 190 -37.92 3.78 28.84
CA GLY A 190 -37.21 3.38 30.06
C GLY A 190 -37.73 2.09 30.73
N LYS A 191 -38.74 1.42 30.15
CA LYS A 191 -39.23 0.11 30.63
C LYS A 191 -38.62 -1.03 29.82
N VAL A 192 -37.29 -1.13 29.83
CA VAL A 192 -36.58 -2.19 29.10
C VAL A 192 -36.71 -3.50 29.87
N THR A 193 -37.25 -4.53 29.23
CA THR A 193 -37.33 -5.89 29.78
C THR A 193 -36.26 -6.79 29.16
N LYS A 194 -36.05 -7.97 29.74
CA LYS A 194 -35.17 -8.99 29.14
C LYS A 194 -35.65 -9.45 27.77
N SER A 195 -36.96 -9.56 27.57
CA SER A 195 -37.55 -9.90 26.28
C SER A 195 -37.23 -8.85 25.23
N ASP A 196 -37.23 -7.57 25.62
CA ASP A 196 -36.84 -6.48 24.72
C ASP A 196 -35.38 -6.58 24.33
N LEU A 197 -34.48 -6.96 25.26
CA LEU A 197 -33.08 -7.19 24.94
C LEU A 197 -32.89 -8.34 23.94
N HIS A 198 -33.69 -9.40 24.04
CA HIS A 198 -33.63 -10.50 23.07
C HIS A 198 -33.96 -10.01 21.66
N ASN A 199 -35.06 -9.26 21.52
CA ASN A 199 -35.48 -8.67 20.25
C ASN A 199 -34.46 -7.64 19.72
N LEU A 200 -33.96 -6.75 20.59
CA LEU A 200 -32.95 -5.75 20.24
C LEU A 200 -31.61 -6.39 19.85
N GLY A 201 -31.31 -7.57 20.40
CA GLY A 201 -30.14 -8.37 20.06
C GLY A 201 -30.06 -8.79 18.60
N GLU A 202 -31.20 -8.92 17.92
CA GLU A 202 -31.25 -9.28 16.50
C GLU A 202 -30.54 -8.23 15.62
N TYR A 203 -30.63 -6.95 15.97
CA TYR A 203 -29.90 -5.88 15.27
C TYR A 203 -28.38 -6.06 15.29
N ALA A 204 -27.87 -6.73 16.33
CA ALA A 204 -26.46 -7.02 16.53
C ALA A 204 -26.08 -8.46 16.11
N GLY A 205 -27.04 -9.25 15.63
CA GLY A 205 -26.85 -10.67 15.32
C GLY A 205 -26.51 -11.51 16.55
N LEU A 206 -27.07 -11.16 17.71
CA LEU A 206 -26.85 -11.87 18.98
C LEU A 206 -27.96 -12.87 19.24
N SER A 207 -27.60 -14.05 19.75
CA SER A 207 -28.57 -14.97 20.34
C SER A 207 -29.19 -14.38 21.62
N PRO A 208 -30.37 -14.84 22.08
CA PRO A 208 -31.00 -14.35 23.30
C PRO A 208 -30.07 -14.36 24.54
N LYS A 209 -29.25 -15.42 24.67
CA LYS A 209 -28.27 -15.56 25.74
C LYS A 209 -27.15 -14.51 25.63
N GLU A 210 -26.62 -14.27 24.43
CA GLU A 210 -25.61 -13.24 24.20
C GLU A 210 -26.16 -11.84 24.41
N SER A 211 -27.43 -11.60 24.05
CA SER A 211 -28.12 -10.33 24.31
C SER A 211 -28.23 -10.05 25.80
N GLU A 212 -28.59 -11.04 26.61
CA GLU A 212 -28.57 -10.91 28.07
C GLU A 212 -27.19 -10.66 28.66
N ILE A 213 -26.10 -11.06 27.98
CA ILE A 213 -24.73 -10.79 28.45
C ILE A 213 -24.29 -9.39 28.02
N HIS A 214 -24.51 -9.03 26.75
CA HIS A 214 -23.93 -7.83 26.15
C HIS A 214 -24.79 -6.58 26.27
N LEU A 215 -26.10 -6.75 26.34
CA LEU A 215 -27.06 -5.65 26.35
C LEU A 215 -27.67 -5.41 27.73
N ASN A 216 -27.34 -6.23 28.74
CA ASN A 216 -27.90 -6.12 30.10
C ASN A 216 -27.77 -4.72 30.71
N GLY A 217 -26.69 -4.01 30.37
CA GLY A 217 -26.47 -2.64 30.81
C GLY A 217 -27.67 -1.73 30.53
N PHE A 218 -28.40 -1.97 29.43
CA PHE A 218 -29.59 -1.21 29.07
C PHE A 218 -30.73 -1.31 30.07
N LEU A 219 -30.84 -2.39 30.86
CA LEU A 219 -31.85 -2.49 31.93
C LEU A 219 -31.61 -1.48 33.04
N ASN A 220 -30.36 -1.05 33.21
CA ASN A 220 -29.93 -0.23 34.34
C ASN A 220 -29.67 1.24 33.96
N ILE A 221 -29.79 1.60 32.68
CA ILE A 221 -29.56 2.99 32.26
C ILE A 221 -30.76 3.84 32.66
N PRO A 222 -30.58 4.90 33.46
CA PRO A 222 -31.67 5.81 33.76
C PRO A 222 -32.26 6.41 32.49
N TYR A 223 -33.59 6.48 32.39
CA TYR A 223 -34.26 7.02 31.20
C TYR A 223 -33.74 8.42 30.82
N VAL A 224 -33.48 9.28 31.82
CA VAL A 224 -32.91 10.62 31.62
C VAL A 224 -31.55 10.57 30.88
N VAL A 225 -30.73 9.54 31.12
CA VAL A 225 -29.45 9.36 30.42
C VAL A 225 -29.70 8.88 28.98
N LEU A 226 -30.63 7.95 28.78
CA LEU A 226 -31.00 7.53 27.43
C LEU A 226 -31.52 8.72 26.61
N GLU A 227 -32.47 9.48 27.16
CA GLU A 227 -33.08 10.63 26.49
C GLU A 227 -32.08 11.78 26.26
N ASN A 228 -31.34 12.21 27.29
CA ASN A 228 -30.52 13.42 27.15
C ASN A 228 -29.14 13.16 26.57
N VAL A 229 -28.56 11.97 26.75
CA VAL A 229 -27.22 11.65 26.28
C VAL A 229 -27.27 10.84 25.00
N VAL A 230 -27.98 9.71 24.98
CA VAL A 230 -28.02 8.82 23.80
C VAL A 230 -28.78 9.49 22.67
N TYR A 231 -30.01 9.93 22.90
CA TYR A 231 -30.84 10.50 21.84
C TYR A 231 -30.29 11.84 21.32
N SER A 232 -29.81 12.74 22.18
CA SER A 232 -29.11 13.96 21.73
C SER A 232 -27.87 13.66 20.88
N THR A 233 -27.10 12.63 21.24
CA THR A 233 -25.94 12.21 20.44
C THR A 233 -26.40 11.70 19.07
N LEU A 234 -27.44 10.87 19.02
CA LEU A 234 -28.00 10.36 17.76
C LEU A 234 -28.54 11.47 16.86
N LEU A 235 -29.25 12.45 17.43
CA LEU A 235 -29.73 13.61 16.68
C LEU A 235 -28.57 14.43 16.11
N HIS A 236 -27.54 14.66 16.92
CA HIS A 236 -26.37 15.41 16.49
C HIS A 236 -25.58 14.66 15.41
N THR A 237 -25.32 13.36 15.57
CA THR A 237 -24.63 12.57 14.53
C THR A 237 -25.44 12.47 13.25
N LYS A 238 -26.78 12.36 13.34
CA LYS A 238 -27.68 12.40 12.18
C LYS A 238 -27.60 13.73 11.43
N LYS A 239 -27.48 14.86 12.15
CA LYS A 239 -27.23 16.16 11.52
C LYS A 239 -25.87 16.18 10.82
N LEU A 240 -24.81 15.70 11.49
CA LEU A 240 -23.48 15.61 10.89
C LEU A 240 -23.48 14.74 9.63
N ASP A 241 -24.21 13.63 9.61
CA ASP A 241 -24.37 12.78 8.43
C ASP A 241 -24.99 13.55 7.26
N LYS A 242 -26.10 14.28 7.50
CA LYS A 242 -26.70 15.16 6.47
C LYS A 242 -25.74 16.23 5.96
N ASP A 243 -24.98 16.87 6.87
CA ASP A 243 -24.00 17.89 6.50
C ASP A 243 -22.84 17.28 5.69
N ILE A 244 -22.43 16.05 6.01
CA ILE A 244 -21.43 15.29 5.24
C ILE A 244 -21.97 14.95 3.85
N ASP A 245 -23.17 14.38 3.76
CA ASP A 245 -23.79 13.99 2.49
C ASP A 245 -23.94 15.21 1.56
N HIS A 246 -24.46 16.32 2.09
CA HIS A 246 -24.59 17.57 1.34
C HIS A 246 -23.23 18.09 0.82
N LEU A 247 -22.17 18.01 1.63
CA LEU A 247 -20.83 18.39 1.19
C LEU A 247 -20.26 17.43 0.15
N GLU A 248 -20.54 16.14 0.25
CA GLU A 248 -20.10 15.15 -0.74
C GLU A 248 -20.74 15.40 -2.10
N ASP A 249 -22.04 15.72 -2.13
CA ASP A 249 -22.76 16.12 -3.35
C ASP A 249 -22.17 17.39 -3.97
N GLN A 250 -21.89 18.42 -3.15
CA GLN A 250 -21.27 19.64 -3.63
C GLN A 250 -19.85 19.43 -4.14
N ILE A 251 -19.06 18.57 -3.49
CA ILE A 251 -17.72 18.20 -3.95
C ILE A 251 -17.81 17.50 -5.31
N ASP A 252 -18.74 16.56 -5.47
CA ASP A 252 -18.92 15.85 -6.73
C ASP A 252 -19.33 16.81 -7.86
N HIS A 253 -20.33 17.66 -7.59
CA HIS A 253 -20.81 18.64 -8.55
C HIS A 253 -19.70 19.61 -9.00
N LEU A 254 -18.91 20.13 -8.07
CA LEU A 254 -17.78 21.01 -8.40
C LEU A 254 -16.71 20.26 -9.21
N PHE A 255 -16.40 19.02 -8.82
CA PHE A 255 -15.37 18.23 -9.50
C PHE A 255 -15.79 17.88 -10.93
N GLU A 256 -17.06 17.51 -11.13
CA GLU A 256 -17.64 17.24 -12.45
C GLU A 256 -17.76 18.50 -13.31
N THR A 257 -18.16 19.63 -12.73
CA THR A 257 -18.38 20.88 -13.49
C THR A 257 -17.08 21.48 -14.00
N TYR A 258 -16.05 21.54 -13.16
CA TYR A 258 -14.81 22.25 -13.49
C TYR A 258 -13.70 21.34 -14.02
N TYR A 259 -13.70 20.05 -13.67
CA TYR A 259 -12.66 19.09 -14.04
C TYR A 259 -13.23 17.71 -14.40
N PRO A 260 -14.16 17.62 -15.37
CA PRO A 260 -14.84 16.37 -15.71
C PRO A 260 -13.87 15.26 -16.14
N ARG A 261 -12.82 15.62 -16.89
CA ARG A 261 -11.82 14.67 -17.39
C ARG A 261 -10.94 14.14 -16.26
N GLU A 262 -10.44 15.01 -15.38
CA GLU A 262 -9.63 14.61 -14.23
C GLU A 262 -10.44 13.80 -13.21
N ARG A 263 -11.73 14.11 -13.07
CA ARG A 263 -12.68 13.29 -12.30
C ARG A 263 -12.76 11.89 -12.88
N GLU A 264 -13.00 11.75 -14.19
CA GLU A 264 -13.08 10.46 -14.87
C GLU A 264 -11.77 9.65 -14.71
N ILE A 265 -10.62 10.29 -14.97
CA ILE A 265 -9.30 9.68 -14.77
C ILE A 265 -9.14 9.20 -13.33
N THR A 266 -9.52 10.02 -12.36
CA THR A 266 -9.37 9.67 -10.95
C THR A 266 -10.29 8.52 -10.53
N LEU A 267 -11.53 8.50 -11.03
CA LEU A 267 -12.50 7.43 -10.77
C LEU A 267 -12.16 6.12 -11.48
N SER A 268 -11.47 6.17 -12.61
CA SER A 268 -10.94 4.97 -13.28
C SER A 268 -9.85 4.26 -12.46
N CYS A 269 -9.27 4.94 -11.47
CA CYS A 269 -8.21 4.38 -10.65
C CYS A 269 -8.76 3.43 -9.57
N PRO A 270 -8.11 2.28 -9.31
CA PRO A 270 -8.66 1.24 -8.45
C PRO A 270 -9.11 1.69 -7.06
N SER A 271 -10.40 1.47 -6.76
CA SER A 271 -11.03 1.77 -5.47
C SER A 271 -10.96 3.24 -5.02
N LEU A 272 -10.76 4.19 -5.93
CA LEU A 272 -10.94 5.60 -5.63
C LEU A 272 -12.42 5.97 -5.81
N SER A 273 -13.07 6.38 -4.71
CA SER A 273 -14.38 7.01 -4.78
C SER A 273 -14.27 8.48 -5.20
N THR A 274 -15.39 9.13 -5.55
CA THR A 274 -15.43 10.57 -5.84
C THR A 274 -14.74 11.38 -4.76
N VAL A 275 -15.09 11.17 -3.49
CA VAL A 275 -14.51 11.92 -2.37
C VAL A 275 -13.03 11.61 -2.18
N GLY A 276 -12.63 10.33 -2.30
CA GLY A 276 -11.22 9.93 -2.25
C GLY A 276 -10.41 10.58 -3.38
N GLY A 277 -11.00 10.62 -4.56
CA GLY A 277 -10.46 11.27 -5.74
C GLY A 277 -10.34 12.78 -5.59
N ALA A 278 -11.37 13.43 -5.07
CA ALA A 278 -11.38 14.85 -4.77
C ALA A 278 -10.32 15.24 -3.72
N VAL A 279 -10.07 14.40 -2.72
CA VAL A 279 -8.94 14.62 -1.78
C VAL A 279 -7.61 14.54 -2.49
N ILE A 280 -7.43 13.53 -3.35
CA ILE A 280 -6.18 13.37 -4.11
C ILE A 280 -5.98 14.57 -5.04
N PHE A 281 -6.97 14.87 -5.88
CA PHE A 281 -6.94 15.96 -6.83
C PHE A 281 -6.78 17.32 -6.13
N GLY A 282 -7.56 17.61 -5.09
CA GLY A 282 -7.48 18.86 -4.35
C GLY A 282 -6.16 19.09 -3.61
N GLU A 283 -5.46 18.05 -3.18
CA GLU A 283 -4.14 18.18 -2.54
C GLU A 283 -2.97 18.21 -3.55
N SER A 284 -3.21 17.73 -4.76
CA SER A 284 -2.19 17.51 -5.79
C SER A 284 -2.22 18.54 -6.93
N GLY A 285 -3.40 19.05 -7.28
CA GLY A 285 -3.64 19.96 -8.39
C GLY A 285 -3.83 19.26 -9.75
N PRO A 286 -4.13 20.03 -10.79
CA PRO A 286 -4.25 19.56 -12.17
C PRO A 286 -2.89 19.10 -12.73
N ALA A 287 -2.91 18.43 -13.88
CA ALA A 287 -1.73 17.80 -14.50
C ALA A 287 -0.54 18.77 -14.68
N GLU A 288 -0.82 19.99 -15.13
CA GLU A 288 0.19 21.04 -15.32
C GLU A 288 0.88 21.41 -14.00
N TYR A 289 0.07 21.70 -12.96
CA TYR A 289 0.56 22.05 -11.63
C TYR A 289 1.37 20.90 -11.03
N LEU A 290 0.86 19.67 -11.16
CA LEU A 290 1.49 18.47 -10.63
C LEU A 290 2.87 18.23 -11.27
N SER A 291 2.98 18.40 -12.59
CA SER A 291 4.21 18.20 -13.36
C SER A 291 5.27 19.27 -13.07
N GLN A 292 4.84 20.52 -12.86
CA GLN A 292 5.73 21.60 -12.42
C GLN A 292 6.28 21.37 -11.00
N LYS A 293 5.44 20.80 -10.12
CA LYS A 293 5.80 20.53 -8.72
C LYS A 293 6.64 19.26 -8.54
N PHE A 294 6.35 18.22 -9.30
CA PHE A 294 7.03 16.92 -9.20
C PHE A 294 7.49 16.46 -10.57
N LYS A 295 8.81 16.51 -10.80
CA LYS A 295 9.43 16.04 -12.05
C LYS A 295 9.30 14.53 -12.25
N HIS A 296 9.24 13.79 -11.14
CA HIS A 296 9.20 12.32 -11.15
C HIS A 296 8.20 11.79 -10.13
N VAL A 297 7.58 10.66 -10.46
CA VAL A 297 6.62 9.96 -9.58
C VAL A 297 7.19 9.65 -8.19
N ASP A 298 8.49 9.40 -8.06
CA ASP A 298 9.13 9.13 -6.77
C ASP A 298 9.15 10.37 -5.85
N GLN A 299 9.20 11.59 -6.41
CA GLN A 299 9.03 12.83 -5.64
C GLN A 299 7.59 12.92 -5.12
N TYR A 300 6.60 12.62 -5.97
CA TYR A 300 5.19 12.60 -5.58
C TYR A 300 4.88 11.51 -4.54
N LEU A 301 5.52 10.34 -4.61
CA LEU A 301 5.39 9.28 -3.60
C LEU A 301 5.95 9.72 -2.25
N ARG A 302 7.09 10.41 -2.22
CA ARG A 302 7.64 10.99 -0.99
C ARG A 302 6.71 12.05 -0.43
N TYR A 303 6.21 12.96 -1.28
CA TYR A 303 5.21 13.96 -0.91
C TYR A 303 3.95 13.31 -0.34
N SER A 304 3.48 12.21 -0.91
CA SER A 304 2.31 11.45 -0.44
C SER A 304 2.59 10.57 0.79
N GLN A 305 3.79 10.64 1.39
CA GLN A 305 4.22 9.75 2.49
C GLN A 305 4.11 8.25 2.20
N LEU A 306 4.33 7.90 0.94
CA LEU A 306 4.39 6.52 0.45
C LEU A 306 5.80 6.15 -0.02
N GLY A 307 6.72 7.12 -0.11
CA GLY A 307 8.13 6.87 -0.40
C GLY A 307 8.86 6.13 0.73
N LEU A 308 9.86 5.32 0.37
CA LEU A 308 10.81 4.77 1.34
C LEU A 308 11.83 5.87 1.66
N GLY A 309 11.73 6.50 2.84
CA GLY A 309 12.85 7.27 3.37
C GLY A 309 13.98 6.29 3.65
N LYS A 310 15.10 6.37 2.93
CA LYS A 310 16.30 5.59 3.26
C LYS A 310 17.33 6.59 3.77
N GLN A 311 17.65 6.57 5.05
CA GLN A 311 18.86 7.22 5.54
C GLN A 311 20.04 6.33 5.15
N ILE A 312 20.90 6.83 4.27
CA ILE A 312 22.13 6.16 3.88
C ILE A 312 23.29 7.06 4.29
N THR A 313 24.17 6.57 5.16
CA THR A 313 25.39 7.29 5.57
C THR A 313 26.57 6.35 5.37
N GLY A 314 27.63 6.80 4.70
CA GLY A 314 28.80 5.96 4.40
C GLY A 314 28.47 4.69 3.62
N GLY A 315 27.45 4.73 2.75
CA GLY A 315 26.97 3.56 1.99
C GLY A 315 26.12 2.56 2.78
N LYS A 316 25.91 2.75 4.08
CA LYS A 316 25.08 1.87 4.93
C LYS A 316 23.70 2.49 5.18
N LEU A 317 22.67 1.66 5.12
CA LEU A 317 21.29 2.05 5.47
C LEU A 317 21.20 2.20 7.01
N ILE A 318 21.10 3.43 7.49
CA ILE A 318 21.05 3.75 8.93
C ILE A 318 19.63 3.76 9.48
N GLY A 319 18.62 4.01 8.63
CA GLY A 319 17.24 4.05 9.09
C GLY A 319 16.22 4.36 8.01
N VAL A 320 14.95 4.23 8.37
CA VAL A 320 13.81 4.62 7.54
C VAL A 320 12.98 5.62 8.34
N GLU A 321 13.22 6.91 8.14
CA GLU A 321 12.31 7.94 8.64
C GLU A 321 11.07 8.00 7.75
N THR A 322 9.91 8.25 8.37
CA THR A 322 8.69 8.55 7.61
C THR A 322 8.95 9.89 6.92
N PRO A 323 8.98 9.96 5.57
CA PRO A 323 9.34 11.19 4.90
C PRO A 323 8.33 12.29 5.25
N PRO A 324 8.78 13.54 5.48
CA PRO A 324 7.88 14.67 5.62
C PRO A 324 7.04 14.78 4.34
N GLY A 325 5.73 15.05 4.49
CA GLY A 325 4.81 15.06 3.36
C GLY A 325 3.35 15.23 3.76
N ASN A 326 2.48 15.16 2.77
CA ASN A 326 1.04 15.24 2.89
C ASN A 326 0.45 13.94 3.47
N LYS A 327 0.16 13.96 4.78
CA LYS A 327 -0.44 12.84 5.51
C LYS A 327 -1.80 12.40 4.94
N ARG A 328 -2.57 13.33 4.36
CA ARG A 328 -3.92 13.04 3.84
C ARG A 328 -3.85 12.16 2.60
N LEU A 329 -2.96 12.50 1.66
CA LEU A 329 -2.69 11.68 0.47
C LEU A 329 -2.30 10.26 0.86
N GLY A 330 -1.30 10.13 1.76
CA GLY A 330 -0.84 8.82 2.22
C GLY A 330 -1.93 8.01 2.93
N TYR A 331 -2.87 8.66 3.61
CA TYR A 331 -4.00 8.00 4.26
C TYR A 331 -5.03 7.51 3.23
N ILE A 332 -5.44 8.36 2.27
CA ILE A 332 -6.43 8.01 1.25
C ILE A 332 -5.94 6.87 0.35
N TYR A 333 -4.70 6.91 -0.14
CA TYR A 333 -4.15 5.80 -0.93
C TYR A 333 -4.09 4.49 -0.14
N ARG A 334 -3.86 4.55 1.17
CA ARG A 334 -3.90 3.36 2.03
C ARG A 334 -5.33 2.85 2.24
N ILE A 335 -6.34 3.72 2.32
CA ILE A 335 -7.75 3.30 2.33
C ILE A 335 -8.09 2.60 1.01
N ALA A 336 -7.75 3.20 -0.13
CA ALA A 336 -7.99 2.62 -1.45
C ALA A 336 -7.34 1.23 -1.56
N ALA A 337 -6.08 1.10 -1.14
CA ALA A 337 -5.39 -0.18 -1.09
C ALA A 337 -6.09 -1.22 -0.19
N LYS A 338 -6.54 -0.83 1.00
CA LYS A 338 -7.28 -1.74 1.89
C LYS A 338 -8.62 -2.15 1.28
N SER A 339 -9.29 -1.26 0.57
CA SER A 339 -10.52 -1.55 -0.17
C SER A 339 -10.27 -2.61 -1.25
N VAL A 340 -9.25 -2.41 -2.10
CA VAL A 340 -8.82 -3.40 -3.11
C VAL A 340 -8.50 -4.76 -2.49
N MET A 341 -7.79 -4.79 -1.34
CA MET A 341 -7.46 -6.05 -0.69
C MET A 341 -8.69 -6.80 -0.16
N ARG A 342 -9.76 -6.09 0.21
CA ARG A 342 -10.99 -6.66 0.77
C ARG A 342 -12.03 -7.01 -0.29
N ASN A 343 -12.07 -6.24 -1.38
CA ASN A 343 -13.05 -6.41 -2.44
C ASN A 343 -12.67 -7.63 -3.32
N LYS A 344 -13.64 -8.46 -3.68
CA LYS A 344 -13.47 -9.64 -4.56
C LYS A 344 -13.85 -9.34 -6.02
N SER A 345 -13.96 -8.06 -6.38
CA SER A 345 -14.27 -7.65 -7.76
C SER A 345 -13.25 -8.23 -8.75
N PRO A 346 -13.70 -8.84 -9.87
CA PRO A 346 -12.83 -9.32 -10.94
C PRO A 346 -11.87 -8.25 -11.46
N GLU A 347 -12.31 -6.99 -11.49
CA GLU A 347 -11.53 -5.82 -11.98
C GLU A 347 -10.23 -5.59 -11.20
N PHE A 348 -10.21 -5.95 -9.91
CA PHE A 348 -9.06 -5.73 -9.04
C PHE A 348 -8.31 -7.01 -8.69
N ASN A 349 -8.69 -8.15 -9.28
CA ASN A 349 -8.18 -9.47 -8.91
C ASN A 349 -6.64 -9.56 -9.05
N GLU A 350 -6.05 -8.93 -10.07
CA GLU A 350 -4.60 -8.92 -10.26
C GLU A 350 -3.88 -8.15 -9.14
N LEU A 351 -4.37 -6.96 -8.78
CA LEU A 351 -3.83 -6.15 -7.68
C LEU A 351 -4.02 -6.84 -6.33
N GLN A 352 -5.19 -7.42 -6.10
CA GLN A 352 -5.50 -8.16 -4.89
C GLN A 352 -4.57 -9.37 -4.75
N THR A 353 -4.46 -10.20 -5.79
CA THR A 353 -3.58 -11.37 -5.80
C THR A 353 -2.12 -10.98 -5.54
N TRP A 354 -1.64 -9.91 -6.17
CA TRP A 354 -0.31 -9.37 -5.91
C TRP A 354 -0.14 -8.94 -4.44
N ALA A 355 -1.10 -8.19 -3.90
CA ALA A 355 -1.04 -7.70 -2.52
C ALA A 355 -1.14 -8.83 -1.50
N LEU A 356 -1.97 -9.85 -1.75
CA LEU A 356 -2.07 -11.04 -0.91
C LEU A 356 -0.78 -11.87 -0.96
N SER A 357 -0.15 -12.01 -2.12
CA SER A 357 1.18 -12.63 -2.24
C SER A 357 2.24 -11.87 -1.46
N LEU A 358 2.21 -10.54 -1.50
CA LEU A 358 3.10 -9.71 -0.68
C LEU A 358 2.80 -9.85 0.82
N GLN A 359 1.52 -9.93 1.20
CA GLN A 359 1.09 -10.14 2.58
C GLN A 359 1.60 -11.47 3.15
N ARG A 360 1.50 -12.56 2.38
CA ARG A 360 2.01 -13.88 2.78
C ARG A 360 3.51 -13.88 3.08
N ARG A 361 4.30 -13.11 2.31
CA ARG A 361 5.75 -12.99 2.47
C ARG A 361 6.19 -11.97 3.53
N THR A 362 5.28 -11.08 3.93
CA THR A 362 5.60 -9.97 4.83
C THR A 362 4.56 -9.83 5.93
N ASN A 363 3.76 -8.75 5.94
CA ASN A 363 2.63 -8.57 6.81
C ASN A 363 1.58 -7.66 6.14
N TYR A 364 0.39 -7.59 6.73
CA TYR A 364 -0.74 -6.82 6.19
C TYR A 364 -0.42 -5.34 5.97
N LEU A 365 0.29 -4.70 6.91
CA LEU A 365 0.63 -3.27 6.82
C LEU A 365 1.61 -2.98 5.68
N LYS A 366 2.63 -3.83 5.52
CA LYS A 366 3.61 -3.73 4.43
C LYS A 366 2.96 -3.99 3.07
N ALA A 367 2.05 -4.97 2.98
CA ALA A 367 1.29 -5.25 1.77
C ALA A 367 0.38 -4.07 1.38
N SER A 368 -0.39 -3.54 2.34
CA SER A 368 -1.25 -2.36 2.14
C SER A 368 -0.44 -1.14 1.70
N ALA A 369 0.71 -0.85 2.32
CA ALA A 369 1.60 0.24 1.92
C ALA A 369 2.25 0.00 0.54
N GLY A 370 2.56 -1.25 0.20
CA GLY A 370 3.03 -1.64 -1.14
C GLY A 370 1.98 -1.37 -2.21
N LEU A 371 0.73 -1.75 -1.95
CA LEU A 371 -0.38 -1.53 -2.88
C LEU A 371 -0.76 -0.06 -2.99
N ALA A 372 -0.75 0.69 -1.89
CA ALA A 372 -0.99 2.14 -1.89
C ALA A 372 0.02 2.89 -2.78
N ARG A 373 1.30 2.49 -2.76
CA ARG A 373 2.33 3.02 -3.67
C ARG A 373 1.97 2.78 -5.13
N ARG A 374 1.51 1.58 -5.47
CA ARG A 374 1.10 1.24 -6.84
C ARG A 374 -0.07 2.08 -7.32
N ILE A 375 -1.14 2.18 -6.51
CA ILE A 375 -2.30 3.02 -6.84
C ILE A 375 -1.88 4.49 -7.01
N CYS A 376 -0.99 4.98 -6.15
CA CYS A 376 -0.45 6.35 -6.26
C CYS A 376 0.35 6.56 -7.57
N ARG A 377 1.17 5.59 -7.98
CA ARG A 377 1.88 5.63 -9.27
C ARG A 377 0.92 5.64 -10.46
N MET A 378 -0.08 4.75 -10.43
CA MET A 378 -1.11 4.68 -11.48
C MET A 378 -1.81 6.03 -11.63
N TRP A 379 -2.31 6.60 -10.54
CA TRP A 379 -2.99 7.90 -10.57
C TRP A 379 -2.06 9.01 -11.08
N TYR A 380 -0.82 9.08 -10.58
CA TYR A 380 0.14 10.10 -11.03
C TYR A 380 0.38 10.03 -12.54
N PHE A 381 0.65 8.84 -13.09
CA PHE A 381 0.90 8.74 -14.51
C PHE A 381 -0.36 8.99 -15.34
N ALA A 382 -1.50 8.48 -14.91
CA ALA A 382 -2.79 8.67 -15.57
C ALA A 382 -3.15 10.17 -15.66
N ILE A 383 -3.01 10.91 -14.56
CA ILE A 383 -3.30 12.35 -14.56
C ILE A 383 -2.28 13.15 -15.38
N THR A 384 -0.98 12.84 -15.30
CA THR A 384 0.05 13.58 -16.08
C THR A 384 -0.01 13.33 -17.57
N LYS A 385 -0.56 12.18 -18.00
CA LYS A 385 -0.74 11.82 -19.41
C LYS A 385 -2.15 12.10 -19.91
N GLU A 386 -3.04 12.53 -19.02
CA GLU A 386 -4.46 12.76 -19.29
C GLU A 386 -5.17 11.51 -19.88
N GLU A 387 -4.83 10.34 -19.36
CA GLU A 387 -5.39 9.05 -19.78
C GLU A 387 -6.07 8.34 -18.59
N LEU A 388 -7.04 7.48 -18.88
CA LEU A 388 -7.64 6.62 -17.84
C LEU A 388 -6.59 5.69 -17.22
N CYS A 389 -6.76 5.41 -15.92
CA CYS A 389 -5.94 4.46 -15.19
C CYS A 389 -6.15 3.05 -15.77
N SER A 390 -5.11 2.51 -16.41
CA SER A 390 -5.07 1.12 -16.88
C SER A 390 -4.07 0.33 -16.06
N LEU A 391 -4.46 -0.86 -15.62
CA LEU A 391 -3.54 -1.80 -14.98
C LEU A 391 -2.38 -2.11 -15.93
N ASP A 392 -2.68 -2.59 -17.14
CA ASP A 392 -1.69 -3.04 -18.13
C ASP A 392 -0.60 -2.00 -18.42
N LYS A 393 -0.97 -0.73 -18.55
CA LYS A 393 -0.05 0.35 -18.92
C LYS A 393 0.99 0.70 -17.85
N TYR A 394 0.65 0.63 -16.56
CA TYR A 394 1.39 1.40 -15.56
C TYR A 394 2.28 0.64 -14.59
N GLU A 395 2.25 -0.70 -14.49
CA GLU A 395 3.32 -1.45 -13.80
C GLU A 395 3.33 -2.98 -13.92
N PHE A 396 2.66 -3.58 -14.91
CA PHE A 396 2.73 -5.03 -15.10
C PHE A 396 3.77 -5.45 -16.12
N HIS A 397 4.16 -4.59 -17.06
CA HIS A 397 5.23 -4.90 -18.01
C HIS A 397 6.60 -5.06 -17.35
N ALA A 398 6.99 -4.31 -16.32
CA ALA A 398 8.31 -4.48 -15.71
C ALA A 398 8.43 -5.82 -14.94
N VAL A 399 7.38 -6.22 -14.21
CA VAL A 399 7.35 -7.52 -13.53
C VAL A 399 7.19 -8.67 -14.53
N ARG A 400 6.34 -8.52 -15.56
CA ARG A 400 6.23 -9.49 -16.66
C ARG A 400 7.54 -9.61 -17.44
N LYS A 401 8.22 -8.50 -17.76
CA LYS A 401 9.50 -8.47 -18.51
C LYS A 401 10.67 -8.99 -17.69
N THR A 402 10.71 -8.76 -16.37
CA THR A 402 11.70 -9.42 -15.48
C THR A 402 11.44 -10.92 -15.38
N ARG A 403 10.17 -11.33 -15.24
CA ARG A 403 9.76 -12.74 -15.27
C ARG A 403 10.08 -13.39 -16.62
N GLU A 404 9.77 -12.74 -17.72
CA GLU A 404 10.09 -13.19 -19.08
C GLU A 404 11.60 -13.30 -19.27
N LYS A 405 12.40 -12.34 -18.78
CA LYS A 405 13.86 -12.44 -18.81
C LYS A 405 14.40 -13.60 -17.98
N GLU A 406 13.82 -13.87 -16.80
CA GLU A 406 14.19 -15.03 -15.98
C GLU A 406 13.77 -16.34 -16.67
N ILE A 407 12.56 -16.41 -17.22
CA ILE A 407 12.06 -17.55 -17.98
C ILE A 407 12.93 -17.81 -19.23
N VAL A 408 13.26 -16.78 -20.00
CA VAL A 408 14.14 -16.87 -21.19
C VAL A 408 15.53 -17.34 -20.79
N LYS A 409 16.14 -16.76 -19.75
CA LYS A 409 17.45 -17.23 -19.24
C LYS A 409 17.44 -18.70 -18.87
N VAL A 410 16.41 -19.18 -18.17
CA VAL A 410 16.33 -20.59 -17.78
C VAL A 410 16.00 -21.48 -18.99
N THR A 411 15.18 -21.01 -19.92
CA THR A 411 14.87 -21.74 -21.17
C THR A 411 16.12 -21.89 -22.02
N ASP A 412 16.96 -20.87 -22.12
CA ASP A 412 18.23 -20.92 -22.85
C ASP A 412 19.27 -21.81 -22.15
N LEU A 413 19.31 -21.81 -20.82
CA LEU A 413 20.12 -22.75 -20.04
C LEU A 413 19.65 -24.20 -20.22
N MET A 414 18.34 -24.44 -20.34
CA MET A 414 17.77 -25.77 -20.59
C MET A 414 18.05 -26.29 -22.00
N LYS A 415 18.20 -25.42 -23.02
CA LYS A 415 18.53 -25.83 -24.40
C LYS A 415 19.91 -26.48 -24.53
N GLY A 416 20.82 -26.24 -23.59
CA GLY A 416 22.17 -26.83 -23.57
C GLY A 416 22.23 -28.23 -22.95
N ILE A 417 21.14 -28.72 -22.35
CA ILE A 417 21.08 -30.03 -21.70
C ILE A 417 20.49 -31.02 -22.70
N ASN A 418 21.26 -32.04 -23.09
CA ASN A 418 20.79 -33.09 -23.99
C ASN A 418 19.87 -34.07 -23.21
N LEU A 419 18.56 -33.83 -23.26
CA LEU A 419 17.55 -34.58 -22.50
C LEU A 419 17.28 -36.01 -23.03
N GLU A 420 17.93 -36.40 -24.13
CA GLU A 420 17.76 -37.72 -24.75
C GLU A 420 18.60 -38.82 -24.08
N GLU A 421 19.72 -38.46 -23.47
CA GLU A 421 20.59 -39.39 -22.73
C GLU A 421 20.16 -39.54 -21.26
N LYS A 422 20.66 -40.59 -20.57
CA LYS A 422 20.44 -40.73 -19.13
C LYS A 422 21.10 -39.54 -18.42
N LEU A 423 20.30 -38.57 -18.01
CA LEU A 423 20.74 -37.48 -17.13
C LEU A 423 21.48 -38.07 -15.93
N THR A 424 22.68 -37.61 -15.70
CA THR A 424 23.38 -37.89 -14.45
C THR A 424 22.58 -37.29 -13.29
N LEU A 425 22.75 -37.85 -12.10
CA LEU A 425 22.10 -37.34 -10.89
C LEU A 425 22.38 -35.84 -10.68
N GLU A 426 23.59 -35.40 -11.00
CA GLU A 426 24.01 -34.01 -10.86
C GLU A 426 23.29 -33.07 -11.85
N GLU A 427 23.15 -33.47 -13.12
CA GLU A 427 22.38 -32.73 -14.13
C GLU A 427 20.89 -32.67 -13.77
N ALA A 428 20.32 -33.78 -13.29
CA ALA A 428 18.95 -33.81 -12.79
C ALA A 428 18.76 -32.84 -11.60
N MET A 429 19.73 -32.75 -10.69
CA MET A 429 19.69 -31.84 -9.55
C MET A 429 19.87 -30.37 -9.93
N GLN A 430 20.75 -30.06 -10.87
CA GLN A 430 20.89 -28.69 -11.41
C GLN A 430 19.58 -28.24 -12.06
N LEU A 431 18.96 -29.13 -12.84
CA LEU A 431 17.64 -28.89 -13.43
C LEU A 431 16.56 -28.68 -12.36
N GLY A 432 16.55 -29.50 -11.31
CA GLY A 432 15.63 -29.35 -10.17
C GLY A 432 15.74 -28.00 -9.46
N ASN A 433 16.97 -27.54 -9.21
CA ASN A 433 17.22 -26.23 -8.61
C ASN A 433 16.74 -25.08 -9.50
N TRP A 434 16.90 -25.21 -10.82
CA TRP A 434 16.39 -24.22 -11.77
C TRP A 434 14.86 -24.20 -11.83
N VAL A 435 14.22 -25.36 -11.78
CA VAL A 435 12.76 -25.46 -11.71
C VAL A 435 12.22 -24.91 -10.39
N ASP A 436 12.89 -25.12 -9.25
CA ASP A 436 12.53 -24.47 -7.97
C ASP A 436 12.69 -22.95 -8.05
N ALA A 437 13.76 -22.46 -8.67
CA ALA A 437 13.95 -21.02 -8.89
C ALA A 437 12.84 -20.41 -9.76
N ILE A 438 12.43 -21.08 -10.85
CA ILE A 438 11.28 -20.69 -11.67
C ILE A 438 9.99 -20.75 -10.83
N GLY A 439 9.75 -21.85 -10.11
CA GLY A 439 8.58 -22.06 -9.27
C GLY A 439 8.39 -20.93 -8.26
N ARG A 440 9.47 -20.54 -7.58
CA ARG A 440 9.48 -19.40 -6.64
C ARG A 440 9.21 -18.07 -7.35
N SER A 441 9.73 -17.84 -8.55
CA SER A 441 9.53 -16.57 -9.29
C SER A 441 8.10 -16.40 -9.82
N ILE A 442 7.41 -17.50 -10.14
CA ILE A 442 5.98 -17.53 -10.50
C ILE A 442 5.05 -17.62 -9.27
N GLY A 443 5.59 -17.75 -8.06
CA GLY A 443 4.85 -17.69 -6.79
C GLY A 443 4.30 -19.04 -6.30
N GLN A 444 4.87 -20.15 -6.75
CA GLN A 444 4.54 -21.50 -6.32
C GLN A 444 5.54 -22.01 -5.28
N THR A 445 5.08 -22.87 -4.38
CA THR A 445 5.80 -23.21 -3.13
C THR A 445 6.37 -24.62 -3.08
N THR A 446 6.03 -25.50 -4.02
CA THR A 446 6.47 -26.91 -3.97
C THR A 446 6.63 -27.49 -5.36
N VAL A 447 7.81 -28.04 -5.63
CA VAL A 447 8.21 -28.64 -6.90
C VAL A 447 8.64 -30.07 -6.61
N TYR A 448 8.18 -31.02 -7.43
CA TYR A 448 8.58 -32.42 -7.34
C TYR A 448 9.31 -32.85 -8.62
N MET A 449 10.33 -33.70 -8.47
CA MET A 449 11.05 -34.32 -9.58
C MET A 449 10.75 -35.81 -9.66
N LEU A 450 10.55 -36.33 -10.87
CA LEU A 450 10.48 -37.77 -11.12
C LEU A 450 11.85 -38.41 -10.97
N ASN A 451 11.90 -39.60 -10.37
CA ASN A 451 13.13 -40.36 -10.26
C ASN A 451 13.53 -40.96 -11.64
N PRO A 452 14.73 -40.63 -12.17
CA PRO A 452 15.16 -41.10 -13.48
C PRO A 452 15.35 -42.61 -13.59
N ASP A 453 15.58 -43.33 -12.47
CA ASP A 453 15.80 -44.78 -12.47
C ASP A 453 14.51 -45.59 -12.70
N PHE A 454 13.34 -44.97 -12.48
CA PHE A 454 12.03 -45.61 -12.69
C PHE A 454 11.37 -45.21 -14.02
N LYS A 455 12.17 -44.68 -14.96
CA LYS A 455 11.76 -44.19 -16.29
C LYS A 455 11.11 -45.26 -17.17
N GLU A 456 11.63 -46.48 -17.18
CA GLU A 456 11.15 -47.55 -18.08
C GLU A 456 9.75 -48.03 -17.71
N ALA A 457 9.47 -48.17 -16.40
CA ALA A 457 8.15 -48.56 -15.88
C ALA A 457 7.03 -47.56 -16.19
N LEU A 458 7.39 -46.29 -16.43
CA LEU A 458 6.45 -45.19 -16.72
C LEU A 458 6.32 -44.89 -18.22
N SER A 459 7.34 -45.26 -19.01
CA SER A 459 7.43 -44.97 -20.45
C SER A 459 6.57 -45.86 -21.36
N SER A 460 6.01 -46.94 -20.84
CA SER A 460 5.10 -47.85 -21.58
C SER A 460 3.75 -47.22 -21.91
N THR A 461 3.40 -46.08 -21.33
CA THR A 461 2.13 -45.38 -21.57
C THR A 461 2.27 -44.34 -22.69
N GLN A 462 2.19 -44.81 -23.95
CA GLN A 462 2.18 -43.97 -25.16
C GLN A 462 1.12 -42.85 -25.07
N VAL A 463 1.51 -41.61 -24.85
CA VAL A 463 0.59 -40.46 -24.97
C VAL A 463 1.30 -39.25 -25.56
N GLU A 464 0.76 -38.79 -26.68
CA GLU A 464 1.11 -37.54 -27.33
C GLU A 464 0.06 -36.48 -27.02
N GLU A 465 0.54 -35.47 -26.28
CA GLU A 465 0.02 -34.10 -26.16
C GLU A 465 -1.31 -33.84 -25.40
N VAL A 466 -1.38 -32.62 -24.79
CA VAL A 466 -2.54 -31.70 -24.75
C VAL A 466 -2.97 -31.06 -23.37
N PHE A 467 -3.01 -29.70 -23.40
CA PHE A 467 -3.77 -28.62 -22.69
C PHE A 467 -3.50 -28.03 -21.27
N LYS A 468 -3.81 -26.71 -21.21
CA LYS A 468 -3.73 -25.68 -20.13
C LYS A 468 -4.81 -25.81 -19.06
N ASP A 469 -4.52 -25.35 -17.84
CA ASP A 469 -5.47 -25.25 -16.72
C ASP A 469 -5.45 -23.83 -16.11
N ASP A 470 -6.60 -23.14 -16.16
CA ASP A 470 -6.76 -21.72 -15.81
C ASP A 470 -7.29 -21.47 -14.38
N LYS A 471 -7.43 -22.47 -13.47
CA LYS A 471 -8.13 -22.22 -12.17
C LYS A 471 -7.58 -22.84 -10.87
N SER A 472 -6.61 -23.75 -10.87
CA SER A 472 -6.70 -24.85 -9.88
C SER A 472 -5.79 -24.86 -8.64
N GLY A 473 -4.76 -24.01 -8.51
CA GLY A 473 -3.91 -24.04 -7.29
C GLY A 473 -3.17 -25.37 -7.06
N LYS A 474 -2.60 -25.94 -8.12
CA LYS A 474 -1.93 -27.25 -8.14
C LYS A 474 -0.41 -27.15 -7.97
N SER A 475 0.19 -28.24 -7.45
CA SER A 475 1.64 -28.49 -7.48
C SER A 475 2.06 -28.97 -8.88
N ILE A 476 3.28 -28.67 -9.30
CA ILE A 476 3.83 -29.04 -10.62
C ILE A 476 4.86 -30.15 -10.46
N ALA A 477 4.81 -31.15 -11.35
CA ALA A 477 5.84 -32.16 -11.53
C ALA A 477 6.42 -32.01 -12.95
N TYR A 478 7.74 -31.99 -13.06
CA TYR A 478 8.42 -31.87 -14.35
C TYR A 478 8.62 -33.25 -14.98
N HIS A 479 8.23 -33.40 -16.24
CA HIS A 479 8.47 -34.62 -17.02
C HIS A 479 9.70 -34.43 -17.91
N LEU A 480 10.80 -35.10 -17.53
CA LEU A 480 12.15 -34.84 -18.05
C LEU A 480 12.34 -35.10 -19.55
N LYS A 481 11.49 -35.93 -20.18
CA LYS A 481 11.69 -36.37 -21.58
C LYS A 481 11.16 -35.40 -22.66
N ARG A 482 10.33 -34.41 -22.32
CA ARG A 482 9.68 -33.51 -23.33
C ARG A 482 9.73 -32.01 -22.96
N GLY A 483 10.45 -31.62 -21.90
CA GLY A 483 10.53 -30.22 -21.48
C GLY A 483 9.18 -29.59 -21.06
N GLY A 484 8.15 -30.40 -20.83
CA GLY A 484 6.79 -29.95 -20.50
C GLY A 484 6.53 -29.83 -19.00
N VAL A 485 5.85 -28.76 -18.61
CA VAL A 485 5.38 -28.48 -17.25
C VAL A 485 4.03 -29.19 -17.04
N HIS A 486 3.97 -30.19 -16.16
CA HIS A 486 2.72 -30.88 -15.85
C HIS A 486 2.30 -30.64 -14.39
N THR A 487 1.00 -30.57 -14.11
CA THR A 487 0.55 -30.56 -12.72
C THR A 487 0.70 -31.96 -12.11
N LEU A 488 1.16 -32.04 -10.86
CA LEU A 488 1.34 -33.28 -10.08
C LEU A 488 0.08 -34.16 -10.12
N ASP A 489 -1.07 -33.53 -10.23
CA ASP A 489 -2.36 -34.19 -10.35
C ASP A 489 -2.48 -35.02 -11.63
N ILE A 490 -2.08 -34.47 -12.77
CA ILE A 490 -2.09 -35.18 -14.06
C ILE A 490 -1.10 -36.35 -14.04
N LEU A 491 0.03 -36.17 -13.36
CA LEU A 491 1.05 -37.20 -13.22
C LEU A 491 0.56 -38.38 -12.36
N ILE A 492 -0.06 -38.09 -11.21
CA ILE A 492 -0.52 -39.10 -10.25
C ILE A 492 -1.70 -39.92 -10.80
N GLY A 493 -2.69 -39.27 -11.44
CA GLY A 493 -3.84 -39.97 -12.01
C GLY A 493 -3.41 -41.03 -13.02
N LYS A 494 -2.46 -40.67 -13.89
CA LYS A 494 -1.95 -41.54 -14.94
C LYS A 494 -1.11 -42.70 -14.43
N VAL A 495 -0.25 -42.48 -13.42
CA VAL A 495 0.63 -43.51 -12.85
C VAL A 495 -0.14 -44.54 -12.02
N VAL A 496 -1.18 -44.12 -11.32
CA VAL A 496 -1.87 -44.97 -10.34
C VAL A 496 -3.11 -45.66 -10.92
N THR A 497 -3.79 -45.04 -11.88
CA THR A 497 -5.10 -45.53 -12.36
C THR A 497 -5.15 -45.87 -13.85
N ASP A 498 -4.04 -45.70 -14.57
CA ASP A 498 -3.92 -45.93 -16.02
C ASP A 498 -4.97 -45.21 -16.87
N THR A 499 -5.61 -44.15 -16.31
CA THR A 499 -6.65 -43.34 -16.95
C THR A 499 -6.38 -41.85 -16.76
N LEU A 500 -6.90 -41.01 -17.66
CA LEU A 500 -6.71 -39.55 -17.70
C LEU A 500 -7.64 -38.78 -16.74
N LEU A 501 -8.17 -39.41 -15.70
CA LEU A 501 -9.11 -38.74 -14.79
C LEU A 501 -8.40 -37.64 -13.98
N LEU A 502 -8.96 -36.43 -14.01
CA LEU A 502 -8.46 -35.30 -13.24
C LEU A 502 -8.66 -35.57 -11.73
N ILE A 503 -7.64 -35.27 -10.93
CA ILE A 503 -7.61 -35.43 -9.46
C ILE A 503 -8.66 -34.67 -8.64
N PRO A 504 -9.45 -33.68 -9.11
CA PRO A 504 -10.53 -33.10 -8.30
C PRO A 504 -11.53 -34.14 -7.76
N GLN A 505 -11.59 -35.35 -8.32
CA GLN A 505 -12.41 -36.47 -7.84
C GLN A 505 -11.78 -37.27 -6.69
N ILE A 506 -10.45 -37.15 -6.50
CA ILE A 506 -9.71 -37.81 -5.42
C ILE A 506 -9.55 -36.77 -4.30
N GLY A 507 -10.45 -36.79 -3.32
CA GLY A 507 -10.48 -35.83 -2.21
C GLY A 507 -9.10 -35.60 -1.57
N LYS A 508 -8.88 -34.38 -1.05
CA LYS A 508 -7.57 -33.87 -0.55
C LYS A 508 -6.79 -34.86 0.33
N VAL A 509 -7.48 -35.60 1.21
CA VAL A 509 -6.87 -36.60 2.11
C VAL A 509 -6.24 -37.77 1.35
N ASN A 510 -6.86 -38.20 0.25
CA ASN A 510 -6.33 -39.28 -0.59
C ASN A 510 -5.15 -38.81 -1.44
N LYS A 511 -5.18 -37.55 -1.91
CA LYS A 511 -4.05 -36.92 -2.60
C LYS A 511 -2.78 -36.91 -1.73
N GLU A 512 -2.88 -36.47 -0.48
CA GLU A 512 -1.74 -36.43 0.44
C GLU A 512 -1.19 -37.85 0.73
N LYS A 513 -2.07 -38.84 0.96
CA LYS A 513 -1.66 -40.25 1.14
C LYS A 513 -0.92 -40.83 -0.06
N ILE A 514 -1.36 -40.51 -1.29
CA ILE A 514 -0.71 -40.96 -2.52
C ILE A 514 0.66 -40.31 -2.66
N ILE A 515 0.77 -39.00 -2.45
CA ILE A 515 2.06 -38.29 -2.47
C ILE A 515 3.04 -38.89 -1.45
N THR A 516 2.58 -39.13 -0.21
CA THR A 516 3.40 -39.78 0.81
C THR A 516 3.86 -41.18 0.40
N ARG A 517 3.01 -41.97 -0.27
CA ARG A 517 3.40 -43.29 -0.81
C ARG A 517 4.40 -43.19 -1.95
N LEU A 518 4.23 -42.24 -2.86
CA LEU A 518 5.15 -42.02 -3.99
C LEU A 518 6.53 -41.54 -3.51
N LEU A 519 6.57 -40.68 -2.48
CA LEU A 519 7.80 -40.28 -1.79
C LEU A 519 8.44 -41.46 -1.04
N LYS A 520 7.64 -42.25 -0.30
CA LYS A 520 8.12 -43.44 0.44
C LYS A 520 8.73 -44.48 -0.49
N ASN A 521 8.15 -44.67 -1.67
CA ASN A 521 8.61 -45.62 -2.69
C ASN A 521 9.63 -45.01 -3.66
N GLN A 522 10.09 -43.77 -3.42
CA GLN A 522 11.12 -43.07 -4.20
C GLN A 522 10.79 -42.88 -5.70
N TYR A 523 9.51 -42.86 -6.08
CA TYR A 523 9.09 -42.57 -7.45
C TYR A 523 9.19 -41.08 -7.79
N ILE A 524 9.02 -40.21 -6.79
CA ILE A 524 9.21 -38.77 -6.89
C ILE A 524 10.07 -38.28 -5.72
N PHE A 525 10.74 -37.15 -5.90
CA PHE A 525 11.51 -36.46 -4.87
C PHE A 525 10.89 -35.09 -4.57
N ASP A 526 10.74 -34.77 -3.28
CA ASP A 526 10.47 -33.41 -2.82
C ASP A 526 11.79 -32.66 -2.68
N ILE A 527 12.12 -31.81 -3.65
CA ILE A 527 13.38 -31.06 -3.64
C ILE A 527 13.40 -29.94 -2.58
N THR A 528 12.27 -29.70 -1.90
CA THR A 528 12.13 -28.67 -0.85
C THR A 528 12.23 -29.24 0.58
N ASP A 529 12.24 -30.57 0.76
CA ASP A 529 12.35 -31.21 2.09
C ASP A 529 13.77 -31.12 2.68
N LYS A 530 13.88 -30.52 3.87
CA LYS A 530 15.16 -30.38 4.60
C LYS A 530 15.75 -31.72 5.05
N SER A 531 14.92 -32.71 5.37
CA SER A 531 15.41 -34.03 5.81
C SER A 531 16.15 -34.77 4.68
N TYR A 532 15.75 -34.51 3.43
CA TYR A 532 16.45 -34.97 2.24
C TYR A 532 17.76 -34.21 2.02
N GLN A 533 17.74 -32.89 2.20
CA GLN A 533 18.95 -32.04 2.18
C GLN A 533 19.96 -32.45 3.26
N GLU A 534 19.51 -32.93 4.43
CA GLU A 534 20.36 -33.35 5.54
C GLU A 534 20.90 -34.79 5.40
N LYS A 535 20.08 -35.77 4.96
CA LYS A 535 20.56 -37.14 4.62
C LYS A 535 21.62 -37.14 3.51
N ARG A 536 21.58 -36.12 2.65
CA ARG A 536 22.55 -35.84 1.58
C ARG A 536 23.90 -35.37 2.12
N TYR A 537 23.95 -34.64 3.23
CA TYR A 537 25.22 -34.23 3.84
C TYR A 537 25.95 -35.41 4.46
N THR A 538 25.25 -36.39 5.03
CA THR A 538 25.90 -37.57 5.64
C THR A 538 26.42 -38.57 4.60
N THR A 539 25.67 -38.84 3.52
CA THR A 539 26.11 -39.81 2.49
C THR A 539 27.25 -39.32 1.60
N GLN A 540 27.49 -38.01 1.49
CA GLN A 540 28.63 -37.45 0.73
C GLN A 540 29.98 -37.55 1.47
N TYR A 541 29.98 -37.65 2.80
CA TYR A 541 31.23 -37.72 3.59
C TYR A 541 31.60 -39.14 4.05
N ASP A 542 30.63 -40.06 4.12
CA ASP A 542 30.89 -41.44 4.57
C ASP A 542 31.46 -42.38 3.49
N ASN A 543 31.55 -41.93 2.23
CA ASN A 543 32.09 -42.72 1.11
C ASN A 543 33.48 -42.28 0.61
N VAL A 544 34.21 -41.48 1.39
CA VAL A 544 35.65 -41.25 1.13
C VAL A 544 36.44 -42.40 1.79
N PRO A 545 37.16 -43.24 1.02
CA PRO A 545 38.00 -44.28 1.62
C PRO A 545 39.11 -43.61 2.43
N LEU A 546 39.29 -44.05 3.69
CA LEU A 546 40.49 -43.74 4.49
C LEU A 546 41.72 -44.38 3.80
N GLY A 547 42.29 -43.65 2.84
CA GLY A 547 43.50 -44.01 2.13
C GLY A 547 44.74 -43.52 2.87
N LYS A 548 45.52 -44.49 3.36
CA LYS A 548 46.96 -44.51 3.65
C LYS A 548 47.66 -43.21 4.08
N SER A 549 48.16 -43.25 5.32
CA SER A 549 49.20 -42.37 5.86
C SER A 549 50.38 -42.22 4.88
N PRO A 550 50.92 -41.01 4.67
CA PRO A 550 52.10 -40.82 3.84
C PRO A 550 53.34 -41.46 4.49
N GLU A 551 54.12 -42.16 3.67
CA GLU A 551 55.43 -42.71 4.03
C GLU A 551 56.38 -41.59 4.47
N VAL A 552 57.02 -41.83 5.61
CA VAL A 552 58.04 -40.97 6.21
C VAL A 552 59.34 -41.14 5.43
N VAL A 553 59.80 -40.08 4.77
CA VAL A 553 61.18 -39.96 4.31
C VAL A 553 62.03 -39.51 5.52
N PRO A 554 63.11 -40.22 5.90
CA PRO A 554 63.93 -39.83 7.03
C PRO A 554 64.82 -38.63 6.65
N SER A 555 64.69 -37.55 7.41
CA SER A 555 65.64 -36.43 7.40
C SER A 555 66.81 -36.73 8.34
N GLU A 556 68.02 -36.71 7.82
CA GLU A 556 69.26 -36.75 8.59
C GLU A 556 69.43 -35.50 9.47
N SER A 557 69.53 -35.76 10.78
CA SER A 557 70.44 -35.22 11.81
C SER A 557 70.99 -33.78 11.66
N GLU A 558 70.61 -32.89 12.57
CA GLU A 558 71.38 -32.41 13.77
C GLU A 558 72.29 -31.19 13.46
N VAL A 559 71.93 -29.94 13.82
CA VAL A 559 72.09 -29.23 15.15
C VAL A 559 73.56 -28.76 15.39
N PRO A 560 73.91 -27.67 16.11
CA PRO A 560 73.30 -26.34 16.35
C PRO A 560 74.28 -25.14 16.20
N TYR A 561 73.76 -23.91 16.08
CA TYR A 561 73.93 -22.79 17.04
C TYR A 561 73.09 -21.58 16.60
#